data_AF-A0A2D9RNZ5-F1
#
_entry.id   AF-A0A2D9RNZ5-F1
#
_cell.length_a   1.000
_cell.length_b   1.000
_cell.length_c   1.000
_cell.angle_alpha   90.00
_cell.angle_beta   90.00
_cell.angle_gamma   90.00
#
_symmetry.space_group_name_H-M   'P 1'
#
loop_
_entity.id
_entity.type
_entity.pdbx_description
1 polymer ?
#
loop_
_entity_poly.entity_id
_entity_poly.type
_entity_poly.pdbx_seq_one_letter_code
_entity_poly.pdbx_strand_id
1 'polypeptide(L)'
;MEAGANVDQGELLVRFAESAVRNDSDLDFVRSNLESAIGTSGVVEAAATVSAFEGLNRIADATGIQLDSGLADESVDFRRTLGLDGYAGARSTELNGVPRRAEDVLSIFR
;
A
#
# COMPACT_ATOMS: atom_id res chain seq x y z
N MET A 1 -0.72 -13.17 5.56
CA MET A 1 -0.96 -13.00 4.10
C MET A 1 0.23 -13.66 3.44
N GLU A 2 0.03 -14.69 2.61
CA GLU A 2 1.15 -15.22 1.81
C GLU A 2 1.70 -14.08 0.95
N ALA A 3 3.02 -13.92 0.93
CA ALA A 3 3.63 -12.87 0.14
C ALA A 3 3.24 -13.11 -1.34
N GLY A 4 2.79 -12.05 -2.02
CA GLY A 4 2.44 -12.12 -3.44
C GLY A 4 1.02 -12.55 -3.79
N ALA A 5 0.13 -12.86 -2.84
CA ALA A 5 -1.34 -12.96 -3.06
C ALA A 5 -1.79 -13.75 -4.32
N ASN A 6 -1.15 -14.90 -4.61
CA ASN A 6 -1.38 -15.73 -5.81
C ASN A 6 -1.08 -15.05 -7.16
N VAL A 7 -0.25 -14.01 -7.15
CA VAL A 7 0.30 -13.38 -8.35
C VAL A 7 1.60 -14.06 -8.72
N ASP A 8 1.79 -14.35 -10.02
CA ASP A 8 3.06 -14.87 -10.55
C ASP A 8 4.22 -13.93 -10.17
N GLN A 9 5.29 -14.51 -9.61
CA GLN A 9 6.43 -13.76 -9.07
C GLN A 9 6.05 -12.72 -7.99
N GLY A 10 4.89 -12.86 -7.34
CA GLY A 10 4.34 -11.88 -6.41
C GLY A 10 5.25 -11.54 -5.23
N GLU A 11 5.96 -12.51 -4.66
CA GLU A 11 6.95 -12.24 -3.59
C GLU A 11 8.08 -11.35 -4.08
N LEU A 12 8.59 -11.60 -5.29
CA LEU A 12 9.70 -10.85 -5.88
C LEU A 12 9.26 -9.44 -6.28
N LEU A 13 8.02 -9.29 -6.76
CA LEU A 13 7.40 -8.00 -7.04
C LEU A 13 7.24 -7.17 -5.76
N VAL A 14 6.76 -7.77 -4.67
CA VAL A 14 6.67 -7.11 -3.36
C VAL A 14 8.05 -6.72 -2.87
N ARG A 15 9.04 -7.62 -2.93
CA ARG A 15 10.42 -7.33 -2.50
C ARG A 15 11.03 -6.18 -3.29
N PHE A 16 10.81 -6.12 -4.60
CA PHE A 16 11.26 -5.02 -5.45
C PHE A 16 10.59 -3.70 -5.08
N ALA A 17 9.27 -3.69 -4.89
CA ALA A 17 8.53 -2.50 -4.46
C ALA A 17 9.05 -1.97 -3.12
N GLU A 18 9.21 -2.86 -2.13
CA GLU A 18 9.75 -2.49 -0.82
C GLU A 18 11.16 -1.92 -0.90
N SER A 19 12.06 -2.59 -1.63
CA SER A 19 13.45 -2.16 -1.80
C SER A 19 13.53 -0.80 -2.49
N ALA A 20 12.71 -0.57 -3.52
CA ALA A 20 12.65 0.69 -4.25
C ALA A 20 12.12 1.85 -3.39
N VAL A 21 11.06 1.63 -2.60
CA VAL A 21 10.47 2.66 -1.73
C VAL A 21 11.37 3.02 -0.56
N ARG A 22 11.97 2.01 0.08
CA ARG A 22 12.88 2.22 1.24
C ARG A 22 14.28 2.65 0.81
N ASN A 23 14.59 2.57 -0.48
CA ASN A 23 15.93 2.74 -1.02
C ASN A 23 16.94 1.82 -0.32
N ASP A 24 16.58 0.53 -0.22
CA ASP A 24 17.44 -0.48 0.39
C ASP A 24 18.74 -0.62 -0.43
N SER A 25 19.85 -0.94 0.25
CA SER A 25 21.16 -1.07 -0.40
C SER A 25 21.27 -2.20 -1.42
N ASP A 26 20.33 -3.14 -1.43
CA ASP A 26 20.30 -4.30 -2.32
C ASP A 26 19.36 -4.13 -3.53
N LEU A 27 18.82 -2.93 -3.75
CA LEU A 27 17.88 -2.65 -4.84
C LEU A 27 18.38 -3.12 -6.21
N ASP A 28 19.66 -2.92 -6.50
CA ASP A 28 20.25 -3.37 -7.78
C ASP A 28 20.19 -4.89 -7.93
N PHE A 29 20.45 -5.64 -6.85
CA PHE A 29 20.38 -7.10 -6.83
C PHE A 29 18.93 -7.59 -6.99
N VAL A 30 17.99 -6.99 -6.26
CA VAL A 30 16.55 -7.33 -6.35
C VAL A 30 16.02 -7.05 -7.75
N ARG A 31 16.39 -5.89 -8.34
CA ARG A 31 16.01 -5.52 -9.71
C ARG A 31 16.53 -6.52 -10.74
N SER A 32 17.78 -6.94 -10.65
CA SER A 32 18.36 -7.94 -11.57
C SER A 32 17.68 -9.31 -11.45
N ASN A 33 17.30 -9.73 -10.24
CA ASN A 33 16.54 -10.97 -10.05
C ASN A 33 15.14 -10.86 -10.67
N LEU A 34 14.47 -9.72 -10.46
CA LEU A 34 13.16 -9.49 -11.06
C LEU A 34 13.26 -9.47 -12.59
N GLU A 35 14.26 -8.81 -13.16
CA GLU A 35 14.50 -8.79 -14.61
C GLU A 35 14.71 -10.19 -15.17
N SER A 36 15.43 -11.05 -14.46
CA SER A 36 15.62 -12.45 -14.86
C SER A 36 14.33 -13.26 -14.86
N ALA A 37 13.35 -12.89 -14.01
CA ALA A 37 12.09 -13.60 -13.86
C ALA A 37 11.01 -13.11 -14.84
N ILE A 38 10.91 -11.81 -15.09
CA ILE A 38 9.81 -11.19 -15.86
C ILE A 38 10.26 -10.37 -17.07
N GLY A 39 11.57 -10.29 -17.32
CA GLY A 39 12.17 -9.51 -18.40
C GLY A 39 12.15 -8.00 -18.16
N THR A 40 12.92 -7.28 -18.99
CA THR A 40 13.09 -5.82 -18.88
C THR A 40 11.75 -5.08 -18.95
N SER A 41 10.84 -5.47 -19.85
CA SER A 41 9.53 -4.82 -19.96
C SER A 41 8.70 -4.99 -18.69
N GLY A 42 8.74 -6.16 -18.05
CA GLY A 42 8.06 -6.41 -16.78
C GLY A 42 8.63 -5.56 -15.64
N VAL A 43 9.95 -5.37 -15.60
CA VAL A 43 10.60 -4.50 -14.61
C VAL A 43 10.19 -3.04 -14.81
N VAL A 44 10.07 -2.57 -16.05
CA VAL A 44 9.59 -1.21 -16.35
C VAL A 44 8.16 -1.01 -15.85
N GLU A 45 7.26 -1.95 -16.11
CA GLU A 45 5.87 -1.90 -15.62
C GLU A 45 5.78 -1.94 -14.08
N ALA A 46 6.61 -2.78 -13.44
CA ALA A 46 6.69 -2.84 -11.99
C ALA A 46 7.21 -1.51 -11.40
N ALA A 47 8.27 -0.94 -11.98
CA ALA A 47 8.83 0.34 -11.55
C ALA A 47 7.85 1.50 -11.76
N ALA A 48 7.11 1.51 -12.88
CA ALA A 48 6.06 2.49 -13.15
C ALA A 48 4.95 2.41 -12.11
N THR A 49 4.51 1.19 -11.76
CA THR A 49 3.50 0.96 -10.72
C THR A 49 3.98 1.48 -9.36
N VAL A 50 5.19 1.10 -8.93
CA VAL A 50 5.78 1.58 -7.67
C VAL A 50 5.83 3.11 -7.64
N SER A 51 6.31 3.72 -8.71
CA SER A 51 6.44 5.19 -8.81
C SER A 51 5.09 5.91 -8.76
N ALA A 52 4.07 5.35 -9.41
CA ALA A 52 2.72 5.92 -9.40
C ALA A 52 2.12 5.94 -7.99
N PHE A 53 2.17 4.82 -7.26
CA PHE A 53 1.64 4.74 -5.90
C PHE A 53 2.43 5.61 -4.91
N GLU A 54 3.75 5.66 -5.05
CA GLU A 54 4.59 6.58 -4.28
C GLU A 54 4.24 8.07 -4.55
N GLY A 55 3.90 8.42 -5.79
CA GLY A 55 3.39 9.74 -6.13
C GLY A 55 2.06 10.04 -5.44
N LEU A 56 1.12 9.09 -5.49
CA LEU A 56 -0.19 9.21 -4.84
C LEU A 56 -0.08 9.34 -3.32
N ASN A 57 0.81 8.59 -2.67
CA ASN A 57 1.07 8.70 -1.23
C ASN A 57 1.48 10.12 -0.85
N ARG A 58 2.45 10.71 -1.58
CA ARG A 58 2.90 12.09 -1.32
C ARG A 58 1.80 13.12 -1.53
N ILE A 59 0.96 12.94 -2.55
CA ILE A 59 -0.20 13.81 -2.79
C ILE A 59 -1.20 13.69 -1.63
N ALA A 60 -1.51 12.47 -1.18
CA ALA A 60 -2.42 12.23 -0.06
C ALA A 60 -1.90 12.87 1.23
N ASP A 61 -0.62 12.72 1.53
CA ASP A 61 0.03 13.33 2.70
C ASP A 61 0.00 14.86 2.63
N ALA A 62 0.29 15.43 1.45
CA ALA A 62 0.34 16.88 1.27
C ALA A 62 -1.04 17.54 1.33
N THR A 63 -2.08 16.84 0.85
CA THR A 63 -3.44 17.39 0.76
C THR A 63 -4.33 17.00 1.94
N GLY A 64 -3.92 16.00 2.72
CA GLY A 64 -4.73 15.45 3.81
C GLY A 64 -5.96 14.73 3.29
N ILE A 65 -5.81 13.83 2.30
CA ILE A 65 -6.92 13.00 1.83
C ILE A 65 -7.50 12.20 3.01
N GLN A 66 -8.83 12.28 3.16
CA GLN A 66 -9.55 11.55 4.20
C GLN A 66 -9.76 10.10 3.78
N LEU A 67 -9.77 9.17 4.75
CA LEU A 67 -10.34 7.85 4.50
C LEU A 67 -11.85 7.97 4.30
N ASP A 68 -12.40 7.14 3.40
CA ASP A 68 -13.84 6.92 3.35
C ASP A 68 -14.33 6.38 4.71
N SER A 69 -15.54 6.75 5.13
CA SER A 69 -16.11 6.35 6.41
C SER A 69 -16.13 4.84 6.63
N GLY A 70 -16.49 4.04 5.61
CA GLY A 70 -16.50 2.59 5.76
C GLY A 70 -15.08 2.03 5.83
N LEU A 71 -14.13 2.59 5.08
CA LEU A 71 -12.72 2.19 5.20
C LEU A 71 -12.11 2.59 6.56
N ALA A 72 -12.50 3.73 7.12
CA ALA A 72 -12.09 4.19 8.45
C ALA A 72 -12.56 3.21 9.55
N ASP A 73 -13.77 2.68 9.40
CA ASP A 73 -14.36 1.68 10.28
C ASP A 73 -13.68 0.31 10.12
N GLU A 74 -13.55 -0.18 8.89
CA GLU A 74 -12.92 -1.48 8.60
C GLU A 74 -11.45 -1.55 9.02
N SER A 75 -10.74 -0.42 8.93
CA SER A 75 -9.31 -0.35 9.23
C SER A 75 -9.01 -0.13 10.71
N VAL A 76 -10.01 0.06 11.58
CA VAL A 76 -9.79 0.51 12.97
C VAL A 76 -8.81 -0.38 13.75
N ASP A 77 -8.95 -1.70 13.66
CA ASP A 77 -8.09 -2.64 14.41
C ASP A 77 -6.65 -2.62 13.86
N PHE A 78 -6.51 -2.57 12.55
CA PHE A 78 -5.22 -2.52 11.86
C PHE A 78 -4.47 -1.22 12.17
N ARG A 79 -5.16 -0.08 12.05
CA ARG A 79 -4.57 1.23 12.35
C ARG A 79 -4.16 1.33 13.82
N ARG A 80 -4.97 0.84 14.75
CA ARG A 80 -4.61 0.79 16.18
C ARG A 80 -3.40 -0.11 16.44
N THR A 81 -3.39 -1.32 15.86
CA THR A 81 -2.30 -2.29 16.03
C THR A 81 -0.97 -1.73 15.54
N LEU A 82 -0.99 -1.00 14.41
CA LEU A 82 0.19 -0.38 13.83
C LEU A 82 0.51 1.03 14.37
N GLY A 83 -0.32 1.56 15.28
CA GLY A 83 -0.16 2.90 15.84
C GLY A 83 -0.37 4.03 14.81
N LEU A 84 -1.12 3.79 13.73
CA LEU A 84 -1.29 4.76 12.64
C LEU A 84 -2.06 6.02 13.08
N ASP A 85 -2.88 5.91 14.12
CA ASP A 85 -3.57 7.05 14.77
C ASP A 85 -2.61 8.10 15.36
N GLY A 86 -1.33 7.74 15.57
CA GLY A 86 -0.32 8.65 16.13
C GLY A 86 0.30 9.60 15.12
N TYR A 87 0.11 9.40 13.82
CA TYR A 87 0.68 10.26 12.78
C TYR A 87 -0.20 11.49 12.52
N ALA A 88 0.43 12.60 12.13
CA ALA A 88 -0.27 13.86 11.89
C ALA A 88 -1.41 13.75 10.86
N GLY A 89 -1.24 12.90 9.84
CA GLY A 89 -2.24 12.65 8.79
C GLY A 89 -3.52 11.99 9.29
N ALA A 90 -3.52 11.31 10.44
CA ALA A 90 -4.73 10.71 11.01
C ALA A 90 -5.82 11.75 11.30
N ARG A 91 -5.40 13.00 11.59
CA ARG A 91 -6.31 14.14 11.83
C ARG A 91 -7.11 14.55 10.60
N SER A 92 -6.70 14.11 9.41
CA SER A 92 -7.42 14.42 8.17
C SER A 92 -8.72 13.63 8.07
N THR A 93 -8.85 12.47 8.73
CA THR A 93 -10.05 11.64 8.67
C THR A 93 -10.98 11.93 9.84
N GLU A 94 -12.25 12.22 9.56
CA GLU A 94 -13.29 12.33 10.60
C GLU A 94 -13.77 10.93 11.00
N LEU A 95 -13.63 10.58 12.28
CA LEU A 95 -14.13 9.32 12.82
C LEU A 95 -15.52 9.54 13.42
N ASN A 96 -16.53 8.91 12.83
CA ASN A 96 -17.93 9.10 13.22
C ASN A 96 -18.44 7.92 14.06
N GLY A 97 -18.72 8.17 15.34
CA GLY A 97 -19.41 7.21 16.19
C GLY A 97 -18.61 5.94 16.51
N VAL A 98 -19.32 4.82 16.65
CA VAL A 98 -18.72 3.50 16.93
C VAL A 98 -18.47 2.79 15.60
N PRO A 99 -17.24 2.32 15.32
CA PRO A 99 -16.93 1.62 14.08
C PRO A 99 -17.85 0.44 13.83
N ARG A 100 -18.37 0.30 12.60
CA ARG A 100 -19.23 -0.82 12.21
C ARG A 100 -18.57 -1.62 11.08
N ARG A 101 -18.41 -2.93 11.30
CA ARG A 101 -17.95 -3.82 10.24
C ARG A 101 -19.03 -4.00 9.16
N ALA A 102 -18.61 -3.86 7.92
CA ALA A 102 -19.32 -4.18 6.71
C ALA A 102 -19.62 -5.69 6.62
N GLU A 103 -20.77 -6.04 6.05
CA GLU A 103 -21.14 -7.44 5.83
C GLU A 103 -20.40 -8.04 4.62
N ASP A 104 -20.08 -7.18 3.65
CA ASP A 104 -19.34 -7.53 2.43
C ASP A 104 -18.45 -6.37 1.94
N VAL A 105 -17.57 -6.64 0.98
CA VAL A 105 -16.61 -5.65 0.45
C VAL A 105 -17.30 -4.44 -0.20
N LEU A 106 -18.44 -4.63 -0.87
CA LEU A 106 -19.13 -3.53 -1.52
C LEU A 106 -19.78 -2.60 -0.50
N SER A 107 -20.20 -3.12 0.65
CA SER A 107 -20.77 -2.34 1.75
C SER A 107 -19.74 -1.48 2.50
N ILE A 108 -18.44 -1.64 2.24
CA ILE A 108 -17.40 -0.74 2.74
C ILE A 108 -17.49 0.65 2.08
N PHE A 109 -17.98 0.71 0.84
CA PHE A 109 -17.93 1.94 0.01
C PHE A 109 -19.31 2.53 -0.27
N ARG A 110 -20.33 2.16 0.51
CA ARG A 110 -21.72 2.58 0.33
C ARG A 110 -22.18 3.42 1.51
#